data_AF-A9CX47-F1
#
_entry.id   AF-A9CX47-F1
#
_cell.length_a   1.000
_cell.length_b   1.000
_cell.length_c   1.000
_cell.angle_alpha   90.00
_cell.angle_beta   90.00
_cell.angle_gamma   90.00
#
_symmetry.space_group_name_H-M   'P 1'
#
loop_
_entity.id
_entity.type
_entity.pdbx_description
1 polymer ?
#
loop_
_entity_poly.entity_id
_entity_poly.type
_entity_poly.pdbx_seq_one_letter_code
_entity_poly.pdbx_strand_id
1 'polypeptide(L)'
;MIEYQNIFTRVQIRGPLHDGVPAPAGVWGRQGKPFFSYLLGQIGNAQVGPIYLGSLGVASIACGLIALEIIGLNMMASVNWSPIRFVRDLPWLALEPPPPAYGLRLPPMDQGGWWLLAGFFLTTSLLLWWLRVYRRSKQLGLGTHTAWAFASAIWLFLVLGFIRPLLMGSWGEAPPFGIFPHLDWTVAFSLRYGNLYYDPFHMLSIVFLYGSVLLFAMHGATILAVSRFGGEREVEQTVDRGTASERAA
;
A
#
# COMPACT_ATOMS: atom_id res chain seq x y z
N MET A 1 33.23 17.79 18.19
CA MET A 1 32.09 18.74 18.26
C MET A 1 30.83 18.03 17.83
N ILE A 2 29.68 18.37 18.40
CA ILE A 2 28.38 17.79 18.02
C ILE A 2 27.83 18.59 16.84
N GLU A 3 27.56 17.93 15.71
CA GLU A 3 27.00 18.56 14.50
C GLU A 3 25.47 18.35 14.40
N TYR A 4 24.78 19.20 13.64
CA TYR A 4 23.36 19.01 13.31
C TYR A 4 23.19 17.84 12.33
N GLN A 5 22.29 16.91 12.67
CA GLN A 5 22.11 15.66 11.92
C GLN A 5 21.03 15.71 10.83
N ASN A 6 20.38 16.86 10.66
CA ASN A 6 19.33 17.05 9.65
C ASN A 6 18.14 16.07 9.70
N ILE A 7 17.82 15.57 10.91
CA ILE A 7 16.67 14.68 11.14
C ILE A 7 15.36 15.45 11.35
N PHE A 8 15.43 16.57 12.08
CA PHE A 8 14.27 17.42 12.37
C PHE A 8 14.53 18.86 11.98
N THR A 9 13.62 19.45 11.20
CA THR A 9 13.71 20.84 10.77
C THR A 9 13.68 21.80 11.96
N ARG A 10 14.81 22.45 12.25
CA ARG A 10 14.95 23.39 13.38
C ARG A 10 14.09 24.65 13.24
N VAL A 11 13.98 25.17 12.02
CA VAL A 11 13.21 26.38 11.71
C VAL A 11 12.37 26.10 10.47
N GLN A 12 11.05 26.11 10.64
CA GLN A 12 10.11 25.94 9.53
C GLN A 12 9.79 27.29 8.90
N ILE A 13 9.80 27.34 7.57
CA ILE A 13 9.41 28.51 6.78
C ILE A 13 8.13 28.16 6.02
N ARG A 14 7.23 29.15 5.86
CA ARG A 14 5.99 28.99 5.10
C ARG A 14 5.92 30.00 3.97
N GLY A 15 5.65 29.51 2.77
CA GLY A 15 5.24 30.32 1.64
C GLY A 15 3.71 30.26 1.45
N PRO A 16 3.21 30.84 0.33
CA PRO A 16 1.85 30.60 -0.12
C PRO A 16 1.58 29.11 -0.35
N LEU A 17 0.31 28.71 -0.22
CA LEU A 17 -0.11 27.34 -0.58
C LEU A 17 0.09 27.11 -2.07
N HIS A 18 0.54 25.90 -2.43
CA HIS A 18 0.81 25.53 -3.81
C HIS A 18 -0.22 24.53 -4.33
N ASP A 19 -0.91 24.88 -5.42
CA ASP A 19 -1.94 24.01 -6.03
C ASP A 19 -1.36 22.86 -6.87
N GLY A 20 -0.04 22.84 -7.08
CA GLY A 20 0.66 21.86 -7.90
C GLY A 20 0.79 22.28 -9.36
N VAL A 21 1.64 21.60 -10.12
CA VAL A 21 1.83 21.84 -11.57
C VAL A 21 0.47 21.77 -12.30
N PRO A 22 0.17 22.68 -13.24
CA PRO A 22 -1.09 22.67 -13.99
C PRO A 22 -1.33 21.31 -14.66
N ALA A 23 -2.56 20.79 -14.54
CA ALA A 23 -2.96 19.59 -15.27
C ALA A 23 -3.38 19.97 -16.71
N PRO A 24 -3.28 19.04 -17.68
CA PRO A 24 -3.81 19.26 -19.02
C PRO A 24 -5.30 19.62 -19.01
N ALA A 25 -5.75 20.35 -20.05
CA ALA A 25 -7.15 20.69 -20.22
C ALA A 25 -8.05 19.43 -20.30
N GLY A 26 -9.29 19.53 -19.79
CA GLY A 26 -10.24 18.42 -19.76
C GLY A 26 -10.03 17.40 -18.63
N VAL A 27 -9.00 17.57 -17.80
CA VAL A 27 -8.80 16.80 -16.56
C VAL A 27 -9.60 17.41 -15.42
N TRP A 28 -10.17 16.58 -14.55
CA TRP A 28 -10.87 17.07 -13.36
C TRP A 28 -9.96 17.97 -12.51
N GLY A 29 -10.53 19.02 -11.93
CA GLY A 29 -9.81 19.88 -10.99
C GLY A 29 -9.32 19.09 -9.77
N ARG A 30 -8.34 19.65 -9.03
CA ARG A 30 -7.98 19.13 -7.71
C ARG A 30 -9.05 19.55 -6.68
N GLN A 31 -9.24 18.73 -5.67
CA GLN A 31 -10.21 18.92 -4.59
C GLN A 31 -9.51 19.19 -3.26
N GLY A 32 -10.23 19.85 -2.36
CA GLY A 32 -9.80 20.17 -1.00
C GLY A 32 -9.00 21.46 -0.91
N LYS A 33 -9.24 22.23 0.16
CA LYS A 33 -8.47 23.44 0.48
C LYS A 33 -7.18 23.02 1.20
N PRO A 34 -5.99 23.34 0.67
CA PRO A 34 -4.73 22.97 1.31
C PRO A 34 -4.54 23.69 2.65
N PHE A 35 -3.78 23.09 3.56
CA PHE A 35 -3.42 23.69 4.85
C PHE A 35 -2.02 23.24 5.29
N PHE A 36 -1.50 23.88 6.35
CA PHE A 36 -0.18 23.54 6.91
C PHE A 36 -0.30 22.83 8.25
N SER A 37 0.41 21.70 8.40
CA SER A 37 0.60 20.99 9.66
C SER A 37 2.01 21.26 10.21
N TYR A 38 2.10 21.82 11.43
CA TYR A 38 3.39 22.06 12.09
C TYR A 38 4.14 20.75 12.36
N LEU A 39 3.41 19.70 12.78
CA LEU A 39 4.01 18.41 13.10
C LEU A 39 4.62 17.74 11.86
N LEU A 40 3.93 17.77 10.71
CA LEU A 40 4.49 17.27 9.45
C LEU A 40 5.69 18.09 9.00
N GLY A 41 5.66 19.41 9.22
CA GLY A 41 6.77 20.31 8.94
C GLY A 41 8.03 20.05 9.76
N GLN A 42 7.96 19.28 10.86
CA GLN A 42 9.16 18.91 11.64
C GLN A 42 9.99 17.83 10.94
N ILE A 43 9.37 17.03 10.06
CA ILE A 43 9.98 15.86 9.41
C ILE A 43 9.91 15.92 7.87
N GLY A 44 9.38 17.01 7.29
CA GLY A 44 9.19 17.13 5.84
C GLY A 44 8.38 18.37 5.43
N ASN A 45 7.60 18.24 4.35
CA ASN A 45 6.73 19.32 3.88
C ASN A 45 5.49 19.46 4.80
N ALA A 46 5.21 20.69 5.23
CA ALA A 46 4.06 20.99 6.09
C ALA A 46 2.71 21.00 5.36
N GLN A 47 2.69 21.19 4.03
CA GLN A 47 1.44 21.33 3.27
C GLN A 47 0.72 19.98 3.12
N VAL A 48 -0.56 19.93 3.47
CA VAL A 48 -1.47 18.81 3.22
C VAL A 48 -2.48 19.22 2.16
N GLY A 49 -2.58 18.42 1.09
CA GLY A 49 -3.42 18.70 -0.07
C GLY A 49 -2.81 19.73 -1.05
N PRO A 50 -3.51 20.06 -2.15
CA PRO A 50 -4.80 19.50 -2.55
C PRO A 50 -4.63 18.10 -3.15
N ILE A 51 -5.72 17.35 -3.30
CA ILE A 51 -5.69 16.00 -3.90
C ILE A 51 -6.45 15.99 -5.22
N TYR A 52 -5.93 15.30 -6.24
CA TYR A 52 -6.71 15.03 -7.44
C TYR A 52 -7.62 13.82 -7.19
N LEU A 53 -8.92 13.92 -7.40
CA LEU A 53 -9.86 12.81 -7.26
C LEU A 53 -10.81 12.70 -8.46
N GLY A 54 -10.26 12.27 -9.59
CA GLY A 54 -11.04 11.89 -10.77
C GLY A 54 -11.87 10.61 -10.56
N SER A 55 -12.69 10.26 -11.56
CA SER A 55 -13.61 9.10 -11.53
C SER A 55 -12.98 7.79 -11.06
N LEU A 56 -11.76 7.46 -11.51
CA LEU A 56 -11.03 6.26 -11.06
C LEU A 56 -10.73 6.27 -9.56
N GLY A 57 -10.37 7.44 -9.01
CA GLY A 57 -10.09 7.57 -7.58
C GLY A 57 -11.36 7.44 -6.75
N VAL A 58 -12.45 8.08 -7.19
CA VAL A 58 -13.76 7.96 -6.53
C VAL A 58 -14.25 6.51 -6.55
N ALA A 59 -14.21 5.86 -7.72
CA ALA A 59 -14.63 4.46 -7.86
C ALA A 59 -13.76 3.51 -7.04
N SER A 60 -12.43 3.70 -7.03
CA SER A 60 -11.51 2.91 -6.21
C SER A 60 -11.84 3.05 -4.72
N ILE A 61 -11.99 4.28 -4.21
CA ILE A 61 -12.35 4.52 -2.81
C ILE A 61 -13.71 3.90 -2.47
N ALA A 62 -14.72 4.07 -3.34
CA ALA A 62 -16.03 3.48 -3.14
C ALA A 62 -15.96 1.94 -3.04
N CYS A 63 -15.27 1.27 -3.97
CA CYS A 63 -15.06 -0.17 -3.90
C CYS A 63 -14.29 -0.59 -2.65
N GLY A 64 -13.23 0.15 -2.27
CA GLY A 64 -12.44 -0.14 -1.07
C GLY A 64 -13.27 -0.01 0.22
N LEU A 65 -14.11 1.02 0.31
CA LEU A 65 -15.04 1.21 1.43
C LEU A 65 -16.08 0.10 1.49
N ILE A 66 -16.67 -0.29 0.35
CA ILE A 66 -17.61 -1.42 0.31
C ILE A 66 -16.94 -2.71 0.82
N ALA A 67 -15.72 -3.01 0.38
CA ALA A 67 -15.00 -4.19 0.85
C ALA A 67 -14.72 -4.13 2.36
N LEU A 68 -14.29 -2.97 2.85
CA LEU A 68 -14.00 -2.73 4.27
C LEU A 68 -15.26 -2.88 5.14
N GLU A 69 -16.39 -2.31 4.70
CA GLU A 69 -17.68 -2.44 5.40
C GLU A 69 -18.17 -3.90 5.41
N ILE A 70 -18.05 -4.63 4.31
CA ILE A 70 -18.40 -6.06 4.28
C ILE A 70 -17.58 -6.83 5.34
N ILE A 71 -16.26 -6.61 5.40
CA ILE A 71 -15.39 -7.25 6.38
C ILE A 71 -15.80 -6.85 7.81
N GLY A 72 -15.90 -5.55 8.08
CA GLY A 72 -16.21 -5.01 9.40
C GLY A 72 -17.58 -5.44 9.93
N LEU A 73 -18.62 -5.43 9.09
CA LEU A 73 -19.97 -5.85 9.45
C LEU A 73 -20.06 -7.35 9.71
N ASN A 74 -19.32 -8.18 8.96
CA ASN A 74 -19.26 -9.63 9.23
C ASN A 74 -18.52 -9.93 10.54
N MET A 75 -17.43 -9.21 10.83
CA MET A 75 -16.75 -9.28 12.14
C MET A 75 -17.66 -8.81 13.27
N MET A 76 -18.47 -7.77 13.06
CA MET A 76 -19.43 -7.29 14.06
C MET A 76 -20.58 -8.29 14.29
N ALA A 77 -21.05 -8.93 13.22
CA ALA A 77 -22.08 -9.97 13.30
C ALA A 77 -21.59 -11.22 14.07
N SER A 78 -20.33 -11.63 13.91
CA SER A 78 -19.78 -12.81 14.61
C SER A 78 -19.71 -12.65 16.13
N VAL A 79 -19.74 -11.41 16.63
CA VAL A 79 -19.83 -11.09 18.07
C VAL A 79 -21.22 -10.61 18.50
N ASN A 80 -22.26 -10.97 17.75
CA ASN A 80 -23.66 -10.62 18.01
C ASN A 80 -23.88 -9.11 18.17
N TRP A 81 -23.22 -8.29 17.34
CA TRP A 81 -23.35 -6.82 17.35
C TRP A 81 -22.98 -6.15 18.67
N SER A 82 -22.20 -6.83 19.53
CA SER A 82 -21.72 -6.25 20.80
C SER A 82 -20.48 -5.37 20.54
N PRO A 83 -20.55 -4.04 20.74
CA PRO A 83 -19.40 -3.16 20.49
C PRO A 83 -18.22 -3.47 21.43
N ILE A 84 -18.52 -3.88 22.66
CA ILE A 84 -17.49 -4.25 23.66
C ILE A 84 -16.73 -5.49 23.22
N ARG A 85 -17.44 -6.54 22.76
CA ARG A 85 -16.79 -7.75 22.25
C ARG A 85 -16.06 -7.47 20.95
N PHE A 86 -16.63 -6.65 20.06
CA PHE A 86 -15.98 -6.28 18.81
C PHE A 86 -14.60 -5.66 19.05
N VAL A 87 -14.51 -4.67 19.95
CA VAL A 87 -13.22 -4.03 20.28
C VAL A 87 -12.28 -4.99 21.00
N ARG A 88 -12.76 -5.76 21.98
CA ARG A 88 -11.95 -6.71 22.75
C ARG A 88 -11.36 -7.80 21.87
N ASP A 89 -12.17 -8.35 20.96
CA ASP A 89 -11.85 -9.53 20.17
C ASP A 89 -11.34 -9.18 18.77
N LEU A 90 -11.29 -7.88 18.39
CA LEU A 90 -10.93 -7.39 17.04
C LEU A 90 -9.73 -8.12 16.41
N PRO A 91 -8.61 -8.37 17.12
CA PRO A 91 -7.48 -9.09 16.55
C PRO A 91 -7.79 -10.53 16.09
N TRP A 92 -8.77 -11.19 16.71
CA TRP A 92 -9.17 -12.57 16.43
C TRP A 92 -10.35 -12.70 15.46
N LEU A 93 -11.08 -11.62 15.19
CA LEU A 93 -12.22 -11.65 14.28
C LEU A 93 -11.76 -11.88 12.84
N ALA A 94 -12.60 -12.57 12.05
CA ALA A 94 -12.35 -12.83 10.65
C ALA A 94 -13.62 -12.82 9.81
N LEU A 95 -13.43 -12.53 8.53
CA LEU A 95 -14.29 -12.99 7.44
C LEU A 95 -13.57 -14.12 6.70
N GLU A 96 -14.08 -15.34 6.86
CA GLU A 96 -13.48 -16.57 6.34
C GLU A 96 -13.86 -16.84 4.86
N PRO A 97 -12.97 -17.48 4.08
CA PRO A 97 -13.28 -17.90 2.72
C PRO A 97 -14.34 -19.02 2.69
N PRO A 98 -14.94 -19.27 1.52
CA PRO A 98 -15.89 -20.38 1.34
C PRO A 98 -15.32 -21.75 1.73
N PRO A 99 -16.11 -22.62 2.37
CA PRO A 99 -15.70 -24.00 2.64
C PRO A 99 -15.31 -24.77 1.36
N PRO A 100 -14.36 -25.73 1.43
CA PRO A 100 -13.91 -26.49 0.26
C PRO A 100 -15.01 -27.23 -0.51
N ALA A 101 -16.12 -27.58 0.15
CA ALA A 101 -17.28 -28.23 -0.47
C ALA A 101 -17.90 -27.42 -1.62
N TYR A 102 -17.71 -26.09 -1.62
CA TYR A 102 -18.18 -25.22 -2.69
C TYR A 102 -17.22 -25.12 -3.87
N GLY A 103 -15.96 -25.57 -3.73
CA GLY A 103 -14.93 -25.43 -4.76
C GLY A 103 -14.83 -23.97 -5.23
N LEU A 104 -15.06 -23.74 -6.52
CA LEU A 104 -15.10 -22.40 -7.14
C LEU A 104 -16.50 -21.82 -7.34
N ARG A 105 -17.55 -22.50 -6.86
CA ARG A 105 -18.94 -22.03 -7.01
C ARG A 105 -19.22 -20.84 -6.09
N LEU A 106 -20.25 -20.06 -6.43
CA LEU A 106 -20.77 -19.02 -5.56
C LEU A 106 -21.55 -19.68 -4.39
N PRO A 107 -21.10 -19.54 -3.14
CA PRO A 107 -21.78 -20.09 -1.97
C PRO A 107 -22.88 -19.11 -1.46
N PRO A 108 -23.74 -19.56 -0.54
CA PRO A 108 -24.59 -18.68 0.25
C PRO A 108 -23.80 -17.59 0.99
N MET A 109 -24.45 -16.46 1.29
CA MET A 109 -23.79 -15.29 1.90
C MET A 109 -23.17 -15.61 3.27
N ASP A 110 -23.87 -16.39 4.09
CA ASP A 110 -23.46 -16.86 5.42
C ASP A 110 -22.41 -18.00 5.39
N GLN A 111 -22.04 -18.48 4.20
CA GLN A 111 -21.07 -19.58 4.00
C GLN A 111 -19.92 -19.16 3.07
N GLY A 112 -19.46 -17.91 3.21
CA GLY A 112 -18.33 -17.35 2.46
C GLY A 112 -18.71 -16.49 1.25
N GLY A 113 -20.00 -16.28 0.98
CA GLY A 113 -20.43 -15.38 -0.10
C GLY A 113 -20.01 -13.93 0.14
N TRP A 114 -20.04 -13.48 1.41
CA TRP A 114 -19.49 -12.18 1.79
C TRP A 114 -17.98 -12.06 1.52
N TRP A 115 -17.22 -13.14 1.69
CA TRP A 115 -15.79 -13.14 1.41
C TRP A 115 -15.51 -12.93 -0.08
N LEU A 116 -16.26 -13.60 -0.97
CA LEU A 116 -16.11 -13.39 -2.42
C LEU A 116 -16.48 -11.98 -2.83
N LEU A 117 -17.54 -11.41 -2.24
CA LEU A 117 -17.95 -10.04 -2.54
C LEU A 117 -16.93 -9.01 -2.04
N ALA A 118 -16.39 -9.19 -0.84
CA ALA A 118 -15.31 -8.37 -0.31
C ALA A 118 -14.05 -8.48 -1.19
N GLY A 119 -13.65 -9.70 -1.56
CA GLY A 119 -12.51 -9.96 -2.43
C GLY A 119 -12.65 -9.31 -3.82
N PHE A 120 -13.86 -9.37 -4.41
CA PHE A 120 -14.18 -8.69 -5.66
C PHE A 120 -13.98 -7.17 -5.53
N PHE A 121 -14.66 -6.53 -4.58
CA PHE A 121 -14.59 -5.08 -4.41
C PHE A 121 -13.18 -4.59 -4.03
N LEU A 122 -12.46 -5.34 -3.19
CA LEU A 122 -11.07 -5.03 -2.84
C LEU A 122 -10.16 -5.11 -4.07
N THR A 123 -10.28 -6.19 -4.86
CA THR A 123 -9.49 -6.37 -6.08
C THR A 123 -9.77 -5.25 -7.09
N THR A 124 -11.05 -4.92 -7.32
CA THR A 124 -11.45 -3.81 -8.18
C THR A 124 -10.90 -2.49 -7.68
N SER A 125 -10.95 -2.23 -6.36
CA SER A 125 -10.38 -1.03 -5.75
C SER A 125 -8.89 -0.88 -6.07
N LEU A 126 -8.10 -1.95 -5.89
CA LEU A 126 -6.66 -1.94 -6.16
C LEU A 126 -6.34 -1.71 -7.64
N LEU A 127 -7.05 -2.36 -8.55
CA LEU A 127 -6.85 -2.20 -10.00
C LEU A 127 -7.23 -0.78 -10.48
N LEU A 128 -8.31 -0.22 -9.93
CA LEU A 128 -8.70 1.17 -10.21
C LEU A 128 -7.68 2.17 -9.65
N TRP A 129 -7.12 1.89 -8.46
CA TRP A 129 -6.06 2.71 -7.87
C TRP A 129 -4.77 2.64 -8.70
N TRP A 130 -4.42 1.45 -9.18
CA TRP A 130 -3.29 1.27 -10.09
C TRP A 130 -3.46 2.10 -11.37
N LEU A 131 -4.63 2.02 -12.00
CA LEU A 131 -4.92 2.80 -13.21
C LEU A 131 -4.90 4.31 -12.92
N ARG A 132 -5.33 4.73 -11.73
CA ARG A 132 -5.20 6.10 -11.25
C ARG A 132 -3.73 6.53 -11.17
N VAL A 133 -2.86 5.74 -10.55
CA VAL A 133 -1.41 6.04 -10.47
C VAL A 133 -0.81 6.17 -11.87
N TYR A 134 -1.09 5.20 -12.74
CA TYR A 134 -0.63 5.22 -14.14
C TYR A 134 -1.07 6.50 -14.87
N ARG A 135 -2.36 6.85 -14.82
CA ARG A 135 -2.89 8.05 -15.47
C ARG A 135 -2.29 9.33 -14.90
N ARG A 136 -2.04 9.39 -13.59
CA ARG A 136 -1.43 10.58 -12.97
C ARG A 136 -0.01 10.83 -13.46
N SER A 137 0.80 9.79 -13.61
CA SER A 137 2.14 9.91 -14.18
C SER A 137 2.07 10.42 -15.63
N LYS A 138 1.21 9.84 -16.47
CA LYS A 138 1.05 10.26 -17.88
C LYS A 138 0.56 11.71 -18.02
N GLN A 139 -0.39 12.14 -17.18
CA GLN A 139 -0.90 13.52 -17.18
C GLN A 139 0.16 14.56 -16.81
N LEU A 140 1.21 14.17 -16.09
CA LEU A 140 2.33 15.02 -15.72
C LEU A 140 3.54 14.85 -16.65
N GLY A 141 3.43 14.04 -17.71
CA GLY A 141 4.54 13.75 -18.63
C GLY A 141 5.66 12.91 -18.01
N LEU A 142 5.41 12.23 -16.88
CA LEU A 142 6.39 11.42 -16.17
C LEU A 142 6.44 9.98 -16.72
N GLY A 143 7.54 9.28 -16.44
CA GLY A 143 7.61 7.83 -16.59
C GLY A 143 6.65 7.09 -15.65
N THR A 144 6.27 5.86 -16.00
CA THR A 144 5.24 5.08 -15.27
C THR A 144 5.84 4.08 -14.28
N HIS A 145 7.08 4.30 -13.82
CA HIS A 145 7.82 3.40 -12.92
C HIS A 145 7.02 3.06 -11.64
N THR A 146 6.38 4.05 -11.02
CA THR A 146 5.56 3.84 -9.80
C THR A 146 4.37 2.91 -10.05
N ALA A 147 3.72 3.00 -11.22
CA ALA A 147 2.63 2.11 -11.56
C ALA A 147 3.12 0.67 -11.75
N TRP A 148 4.28 0.48 -12.39
CA TRP A 148 4.85 -0.86 -12.59
C TRP A 148 5.35 -1.49 -11.30
N ALA A 149 5.98 -0.72 -10.41
CA ALA A 149 6.32 -1.18 -9.06
C ALA A 149 5.07 -1.61 -8.28
N PHE A 150 3.99 -0.83 -8.35
CA PHE A 150 2.72 -1.18 -7.71
C PHE A 150 2.06 -2.43 -8.33
N ALA A 151 2.18 -2.63 -9.65
CA ALA A 151 1.69 -3.83 -10.32
C ALA A 151 2.35 -5.11 -9.77
N SER A 152 3.64 -5.06 -9.42
CA SER A 152 4.34 -6.18 -8.79
C SER A 152 3.75 -6.57 -7.43
N ALA A 153 3.35 -5.58 -6.61
CA ALA A 153 2.65 -5.85 -5.36
C ALA A 153 1.24 -6.44 -5.59
N ILE A 154 0.50 -5.91 -6.57
CA ILE A 154 -0.81 -6.45 -6.97
C ILE A 154 -0.68 -7.89 -7.47
N TRP A 155 0.41 -8.24 -8.16
CA TRP A 155 0.69 -9.61 -8.59
C TRP A 155 0.68 -10.58 -7.41
N LEU A 156 1.44 -10.32 -6.34
CA LEU A 156 1.44 -11.18 -5.15
C LEU A 156 0.04 -11.29 -4.52
N PHE A 157 -0.66 -10.17 -4.38
CA PHE A 157 -2.03 -10.14 -3.88
C PHE A 157 -2.98 -11.05 -4.70
N LEU A 158 -2.92 -10.94 -6.03
CA LEU A 158 -3.73 -11.77 -6.93
C LEU A 158 -3.33 -13.23 -6.89
N VAL A 159 -2.03 -13.54 -6.78
CA VAL A 159 -1.55 -14.93 -6.64
C VAL A 159 -2.16 -15.58 -5.41
N LEU A 160 -2.11 -14.91 -4.25
CA LEU A 160 -2.59 -15.46 -2.98
C LEU A 160 -4.12 -15.63 -2.94
N GLY A 161 -4.86 -14.59 -3.33
CA GLY A 161 -6.32 -14.52 -3.14
C GLY A 161 -7.16 -14.95 -4.33
N PHE A 162 -6.58 -15.10 -5.52
CA PHE A 162 -7.35 -15.34 -6.76
C PHE A 162 -6.73 -16.43 -7.65
N ILE A 163 -5.52 -16.22 -8.16
CA ILE A 163 -4.90 -17.10 -9.16
C ILE A 163 -4.63 -18.49 -8.57
N ARG A 164 -3.94 -18.59 -7.42
CA ARG A 164 -3.69 -19.90 -6.79
C ARG A 164 -4.99 -20.60 -6.38
N PRO A 165 -5.97 -19.96 -5.71
CA PRO A 165 -7.27 -20.58 -5.43
C PRO A 165 -7.97 -21.15 -6.68
N LEU A 166 -7.94 -20.43 -7.81
CA LEU A 166 -8.47 -20.92 -9.08
C LEU A 166 -7.74 -22.17 -9.57
N LEU A 167 -6.41 -22.17 -9.56
CA LEU A 167 -5.60 -23.31 -9.98
C LEU A 167 -5.76 -24.53 -9.05
N MET A 168 -6.02 -24.30 -7.77
CA MET A 168 -6.28 -25.34 -6.78
C MET A 168 -7.75 -25.81 -6.78
N GLY A 169 -8.63 -25.15 -7.55
CA GLY A 169 -10.03 -25.53 -7.69
C GLY A 169 -10.91 -25.22 -6.46
N SER A 170 -10.47 -24.34 -5.56
CA SER A 170 -11.21 -24.02 -4.33
C SER A 170 -10.91 -22.62 -3.81
N TRP A 171 -11.97 -21.84 -3.51
CA TRP A 171 -11.83 -20.54 -2.83
C TRP A 171 -11.33 -20.67 -1.39
N GLY A 172 -11.55 -21.81 -0.74
CA GLY A 172 -11.07 -22.09 0.62
C GLY A 172 -9.55 -22.17 0.74
N GLU A 173 -8.82 -22.10 -0.38
CA GLU A 173 -7.36 -22.03 -0.40
C GLU A 173 -6.83 -20.59 -0.24
N ALA A 174 -7.70 -19.58 -0.33
CA ALA A 174 -7.36 -18.17 -0.20
C ALA A 174 -7.24 -17.75 1.29
N PRO A 175 -6.52 -16.66 1.60
CA PRO A 175 -6.43 -16.16 2.98
C PRO A 175 -7.76 -15.55 3.48
N PRO A 176 -8.06 -15.67 4.79
CA PRO A 176 -9.17 -14.95 5.41
C PRO A 176 -8.84 -13.46 5.60
N PHE A 177 -9.88 -12.64 5.73
CA PHE A 177 -9.72 -11.24 6.15
C PHE A 177 -9.81 -11.14 7.68
N GLY A 178 -8.67 -11.08 8.36
CA GLY A 178 -8.57 -10.94 9.82
C GLY A 178 -7.13 -10.78 10.29
N ILE A 179 -6.88 -10.18 11.46
CA ILE A 179 -5.50 -9.88 11.92
C ILE A 179 -4.77 -11.17 12.30
N PHE A 180 -5.18 -11.88 13.35
CA PHE A 180 -4.57 -13.18 13.67
C PHE A 180 -4.95 -14.28 12.67
N PRO A 181 -6.19 -14.34 12.15
CA PRO A 181 -6.57 -15.37 11.17
C PRO A 181 -5.69 -15.39 9.90
N HIS A 182 -5.25 -14.25 9.35
CA HIS A 182 -4.34 -14.27 8.20
C HIS A 182 -2.92 -14.72 8.58
N LEU A 183 -2.46 -14.48 9.81
CA LEU A 183 -1.17 -14.98 10.30
C LEU A 183 -1.23 -16.50 10.48
N ASP A 184 -2.31 -17.02 11.05
CA ASP A 184 -2.55 -18.45 11.19
C ASP A 184 -2.59 -19.13 9.81
N TRP A 185 -3.24 -18.49 8.83
CA TRP A 185 -3.20 -18.94 7.43
C TRP A 185 -1.77 -18.99 6.87
N THR A 186 -0.94 -17.96 7.10
CA THR A 186 0.45 -17.95 6.63
C THR A 186 1.28 -19.09 7.23
N VAL A 187 1.12 -19.35 8.53
CA VAL A 187 1.80 -20.48 9.20
C VAL A 187 1.29 -21.81 8.65
N ALA A 188 -0.03 -21.99 8.57
CA ALA A 188 -0.65 -23.20 8.06
C ALA A 188 -0.25 -23.48 6.60
N PHE A 189 -0.12 -22.45 5.77
CA PHE A 189 0.36 -22.55 4.40
C PHE A 189 1.76 -23.17 4.35
N SER A 190 2.69 -22.67 5.18
CA SER A 190 4.04 -23.22 5.25
C SER A 190 4.07 -24.67 5.72
N LEU A 191 3.31 -24.99 6.76
CA LEU A 191 3.22 -26.36 7.28
C LEU A 191 2.64 -27.32 6.24
N ARG A 192 1.59 -26.91 5.53
CA ARG A 192 0.92 -27.72 4.51
C ARG A 192 1.83 -28.07 3.32
N TYR A 193 2.72 -27.16 2.94
CA TYR A 193 3.65 -27.34 1.82
C TYR A 193 5.05 -27.79 2.25
N GLY A 194 5.22 -28.29 3.47
CA GLY A 194 6.48 -28.91 3.89
C GLY A 194 7.61 -27.92 4.15
N ASN A 195 7.31 -26.79 4.80
CA ASN A 195 8.22 -25.72 5.20
C ASN A 195 8.73 -24.84 4.05
N LEU A 196 8.19 -23.62 3.97
CA LEU A 196 8.59 -22.61 2.97
C LEU A 196 10.04 -22.14 3.07
N TYR A 197 10.78 -22.45 4.14
CA TYR A 197 12.20 -22.14 4.18
C TYR A 197 13.00 -22.85 3.09
N TYR A 198 12.48 -23.95 2.51
CA TYR A 198 13.12 -24.67 1.42
C TYR A 198 12.61 -24.26 0.02
N ASP A 199 11.66 -23.33 -0.08
CA ASP A 199 11.23 -22.77 -1.36
C ASP A 199 12.25 -21.71 -1.82
N PRO A 200 12.92 -21.92 -2.98
CA PRO A 200 13.95 -20.99 -3.46
C PRO A 200 13.40 -19.59 -3.79
N PHE A 201 12.14 -19.46 -4.22
CA PHE A 201 11.53 -18.15 -4.47
C PHE A 201 11.18 -17.42 -3.18
N HIS A 202 10.79 -18.16 -2.13
CA HIS A 202 10.62 -17.59 -0.80
C HIS A 202 11.96 -17.09 -0.23
N MET A 203 13.05 -17.86 -0.38
CA MET A 203 14.40 -17.40 -0.02
C MET A 203 14.78 -16.12 -0.76
N LEU A 204 14.57 -16.07 -2.08
CA LEU A 204 14.84 -14.86 -2.88
C LEU A 204 14.00 -13.66 -2.42
N SER A 205 12.73 -13.87 -2.09
CA SER A 205 11.86 -12.83 -1.55
C SER A 205 12.41 -12.25 -0.24
N ILE A 206 12.95 -13.10 0.65
CA ILE A 206 13.61 -12.65 1.89
C ILE A 206 14.87 -11.85 1.58
N VAL A 207 15.70 -12.31 0.64
CA VAL A 207 16.90 -11.57 0.20
C VAL A 207 16.53 -10.16 -0.29
N PHE A 208 15.48 -10.03 -1.11
CA PHE A 208 15.03 -8.72 -1.60
C PHE A 208 14.38 -7.87 -0.51
N LEU A 209 13.65 -8.47 0.44
CA LEU A 209 13.11 -7.75 1.59
C LEU A 209 14.24 -7.16 2.45
N TYR A 210 15.22 -7.97 2.83
CA TYR A 210 16.38 -7.52 3.61
C TYR A 210 17.25 -6.56 2.81
N GLY A 211 17.48 -6.83 1.53
CA GLY A 211 18.20 -5.97 0.61
C GLY A 211 17.54 -4.60 0.47
N SER A 212 16.20 -4.51 0.47
CA SER A 212 15.49 -3.24 0.43
C SER A 212 15.72 -2.40 1.69
N VAL A 213 15.67 -3.02 2.87
CA VAL A 213 15.99 -2.35 4.14
C VAL A 213 17.45 -1.88 4.15
N LEU A 214 18.38 -2.75 3.75
CA LEU A 214 19.80 -2.43 3.66
C LEU A 214 20.07 -1.25 2.72
N LEU A 215 19.57 -1.33 1.48
CA LEU A 215 19.80 -0.30 0.47
C LEU A 215 19.15 1.03 0.85
N PHE A 216 17.95 1.02 1.43
CA PHE A 216 17.32 2.27 1.84
C PHE A 216 18.02 2.87 3.08
N ALA A 217 18.49 2.05 4.02
CA ALA A 217 19.30 2.53 5.13
C ALA A 217 20.62 3.16 4.65
N MET A 218 21.32 2.49 3.73
CA MET A 218 22.54 3.00 3.10
C MET A 218 22.27 4.31 2.35
N HIS A 219 21.31 4.31 1.43
CA HIS A 219 20.99 5.46 0.61
C HIS A 219 20.50 6.65 1.45
N GLY A 220 19.54 6.45 2.35
CA GLY A 220 19.00 7.50 3.22
C GLY A 220 20.08 8.11 4.12
N ALA A 221 20.94 7.29 4.72
CA ALA A 221 22.07 7.78 5.51
C ALA A 221 23.09 8.54 4.66
N THR A 222 23.41 8.05 3.46
CA THR A 222 24.32 8.73 2.53
C THR A 222 23.78 10.10 2.14
N ILE A 223 22.51 10.20 1.73
CA ILE A 223 21.89 11.47 1.33
C ILE A 223 21.89 12.47 2.49
N LEU A 224 21.58 12.03 3.72
CA LEU A 224 21.68 12.91 4.89
C LEU A 224 23.12 13.35 5.18
N ALA A 225 24.11 12.46 5.02
CA ALA A 225 25.53 12.78 5.23
C ALA A 225 26.04 13.86 4.26
N VAL A 226 25.57 13.81 3.00
CA VAL A 226 25.89 14.80 1.96
C VAL A 226 24.86 15.94 1.83
N SER A 227 23.84 15.99 2.69
CA SER A 227 22.83 17.08 2.68
C SER A 227 23.44 18.45 2.97
N ARG A 228 24.59 18.50 3.65
CA ARG A 228 25.39 19.73 3.83
C ARG A 228 25.89 20.32 2.50
N PHE A 229 25.86 19.54 1.42
CA PHE A 229 26.20 19.94 0.05
C PHE A 229 24.96 19.98 -0.86
N GLY A 230 23.75 19.84 -0.32
CA GLY A 230 22.48 19.79 -1.07
C GLY A 230 22.26 18.49 -1.84
N GLY A 231 22.74 17.35 -1.33
CA GLY A 231 22.64 16.05 -1.99
C GLY A 231 21.23 15.51 -2.18
N GLU A 232 20.25 15.98 -1.41
CA GLU A 232 18.83 15.63 -1.55
C GLU A 232 18.17 16.19 -2.84
N ARG A 233 18.84 17.13 -3.52
CA ARG A 233 18.42 17.70 -4.80
C ARG A 233 18.85 16.80 -5.97
N GLU A 234 18.40 15.56 -5.93
CA GLU A 234 18.93 14.47 -6.76
C GLU A 234 18.69 14.66 -8.26
N VAL A 235 17.61 15.34 -8.65
CA VAL A 235 17.33 15.65 -10.05
C VAL A 235 18.41 16.56 -10.62
N GLU A 236 18.75 17.64 -9.93
CA GLU A 236 19.82 18.54 -10.34
C GLU A 236 21.18 17.86 -10.29
N GLN A 237 21.49 17.11 -9.22
CA GLN A 237 22.75 16.38 -9.09
C GLN A 237 22.96 15.31 -10.18
N THR A 238 21.87 14.73 -10.70
CA THR A 238 21.92 13.75 -11.80
C THR A 238 22.23 14.41 -13.14
N VAL A 239 21.70 15.61 -13.38
CA VAL A 239 21.91 16.35 -14.63
C VAL A 239 23.25 17.09 -14.63
N ASP A 240 23.65 17.66 -13.50
CA ASP A 240 24.89 18.40 -13.30
C ASP A 240 25.57 17.94 -12.00
N ARG A 241 26.59 17.08 -12.15
CA ARG A 241 27.20 16.35 -11.03
C ARG A 241 27.96 17.31 -10.12
N GLY A 242 27.49 17.48 -8.88
CA GLY A 242 28.17 18.26 -7.86
C GLY A 242 29.00 17.43 -6.89
N THR A 243 29.72 18.12 -5.99
CA THR A 243 30.55 17.48 -4.95
C THR A 243 29.76 16.60 -3.98
N ALA A 244 28.43 16.81 -3.85
CA ALA A 244 27.56 15.94 -3.07
C ALA A 244 27.58 14.50 -3.64
N SER A 245 27.32 14.36 -4.94
CA SER A 245 27.35 13.08 -5.64
C SER A 245 28.76 12.49 -5.75
N GLU A 246 29.79 13.33 -5.94
CA GLU A 246 31.19 12.86 -5.98
C GLU A 246 31.65 12.25 -4.65
N ARG A 247 31.17 12.74 -3.52
CA ARG A 247 31.49 12.20 -2.19
C ARG A 247 30.61 11.01 -1.81
N ALA A 248 29.45 10.88 -2.43
CA ALA A 248 28.51 9.80 -2.17
C ALA A 248 28.85 8.52 -2.94
N ALA A 249 29.50 8.64 -4.11
CA ALA A 249 29.98 7.54 -4.95
C ALA A 249 31.26 6.89 -4.40
#